data_AF-A0A2W3ZGQ6-F1
#
_entry.id   AF-A0A2W3ZGQ6-F1
#
_cell.length_a   1.000
_cell.length_b   1.000
_cell.length_c   1.000
_cell.angle_alpha   90.00
_cell.angle_beta   90.00
_cell.angle_gamma   90.00
#
_symmetry.space_group_name_H-M   'P 1'
#
loop_
_entity.id
_entity.type
_entity.pdbx_description
1 polymer ?
#
loop_
_entity_poly.entity_id
_entity_poly.type
_entity_poly.pdbx_seq_one_letter_code
_entity_poly.pdbx_strand_id
1 'polypeptide(L)'
;MGYSDKENVDIAQMEYRSYKEGDPVKINNNGTTIGYVSKVVNDKKTGEQAFIITDGDPKVQKPSEVNNVTVLYQGSTSPEKIGSQAGEVKRDWWDNNKQILNNIEKSYKKPNTIFDPTKQMKSSAKTLNSAMDKYSN
;
A
#
# COMPACT_ATOMS: atom_id res chain seq x y z
N MET A 1 -8.09 10.89 -17.93
CA MET A 1 -9.03 11.61 -17.04
C MET A 1 -8.42 11.61 -15.65
N GLY A 2 -8.28 12.77 -15.03
CA GLY A 2 -7.77 12.88 -13.66
C GLY A 2 -8.91 12.86 -12.65
N TYR A 3 -8.65 12.34 -11.46
CA TYR A 3 -9.56 12.44 -10.31
C TYR A 3 -9.48 13.83 -9.68
N SER A 4 -10.59 14.32 -9.13
CA SER A 4 -10.61 15.52 -8.29
C SER A 4 -9.87 15.31 -6.97
N ASP A 5 -9.52 16.40 -6.28
CA ASP A 5 -8.85 16.31 -4.97
C ASP A 5 -9.65 15.47 -3.97
N LYS A 6 -10.98 15.61 -3.96
CA LYS A 6 -11.85 14.83 -3.08
C LYS A 6 -11.83 13.35 -3.45
N GLU A 7 -11.85 13.02 -4.73
CA GLU A 7 -11.77 11.64 -5.20
C GLU A 7 -10.40 11.03 -4.88
N ASN A 8 -9.30 11.78 -5.01
CA ASN A 8 -7.97 11.33 -4.61
C ASN A 8 -7.91 11.02 -3.09
N VAL A 9 -8.54 11.86 -2.26
CA VAL A 9 -8.67 11.59 -0.82
C VAL A 9 -9.50 10.33 -0.56
N ASP A 10 -10.61 10.17 -1.26
CA ASP A 10 -11.46 8.99 -1.10
C ASP A 10 -10.74 7.71 -1.54
N ILE A 11 -9.92 7.76 -2.61
CA ILE A 11 -9.05 6.65 -3.04
C ILE A 11 -8.03 6.33 -1.94
N ALA A 12 -7.33 7.32 -1.40
CA ALA A 12 -6.33 7.10 -0.34
C ALA A 12 -6.96 6.47 0.92
N GLN A 13 -8.20 6.83 1.26
CA GLN A 13 -8.90 6.21 2.39
C GLN A 13 -9.17 4.70 2.18
N MET A 14 -9.17 4.21 0.95
CA MET A 14 -9.38 2.79 0.64
C MET A 14 -8.23 1.90 1.13
N GLU A 15 -7.03 2.47 1.29
CA GLU A 15 -5.88 1.77 1.87
C GLU A 15 -6.16 1.18 3.26
N TYR A 16 -7.11 1.75 3.99
CA TYR A 16 -7.46 1.33 5.36
C TYR A 16 -8.72 0.46 5.44
N ARG A 17 -9.34 0.13 4.29
CA ARG A 17 -10.51 -0.76 4.25
C ARG A 17 -10.08 -2.23 4.22
N SER A 18 -11.03 -3.10 4.53
CA SER A 18 -10.83 -4.55 4.45
C SER A 18 -11.39 -5.06 3.13
N TYR A 19 -10.51 -5.50 2.22
CA TYR A 19 -10.86 -6.12 0.95
C TYR A 19 -10.40 -7.57 0.87
N LYS A 20 -11.05 -8.32 -0.03
CA LYS A 20 -10.64 -9.63 -0.51
C LYS A 20 -10.38 -9.58 -2.02
N GLU A 21 -9.70 -10.59 -2.53
CA GLU A 21 -9.47 -10.72 -3.98
C GLU A 21 -10.80 -10.85 -4.74
N GLY A 22 -10.94 -10.06 -5.80
CA GLY A 22 -12.15 -9.90 -6.61
C GLY A 22 -13.11 -8.82 -6.11
N ASP A 23 -12.87 -8.20 -4.95
CA ASP A 23 -13.76 -7.15 -4.46
C ASP A 23 -13.64 -5.88 -5.32
N PRO A 24 -14.77 -5.23 -5.69
CA PRO A 24 -14.74 -3.97 -6.39
C PRO A 24 -14.35 -2.82 -5.45
N VAL A 25 -13.41 -1.99 -5.89
CA VAL A 25 -12.96 -0.78 -5.18
C VAL A 25 -13.74 0.40 -5.72
N LYS A 26 -14.57 1.04 -4.88
CA LYS A 26 -15.50 2.10 -5.30
C LYS A 26 -15.41 3.37 -4.47
N ILE A 27 -15.36 4.52 -5.13
CA ILE A 27 -15.36 5.85 -4.51
C ILE A 27 -16.68 6.59 -4.76
N ASN A 28 -16.81 7.83 -4.27
CA ASN A 28 -18.01 8.67 -4.40
C ASN A 28 -19.28 7.96 -3.91
N ASN A 29 -19.28 7.49 -2.67
CA ASN A 29 -20.41 6.75 -2.08
C ASN A 29 -20.86 5.54 -2.93
N ASN A 30 -19.90 4.77 -3.44
CA ASN A 30 -20.07 3.61 -4.33
C ASN A 30 -20.55 3.93 -5.77
N GLY A 31 -20.51 5.20 -6.18
CA GLY A 31 -20.92 5.62 -7.54
C GLY A 31 -19.88 5.34 -8.63
N THR A 32 -18.59 5.29 -8.29
CA THR A 32 -17.50 5.14 -9.27
C THR A 32 -16.61 3.96 -8.92
N THR A 33 -16.47 2.99 -9.83
CA THR A 33 -15.57 1.84 -9.66
C THR A 33 -14.18 2.19 -10.19
N ILE A 34 -13.17 2.09 -9.32
CA ILE A 34 -11.76 2.32 -9.65
C ILE A 34 -11.14 1.05 -10.25
N GLY A 35 -11.63 -0.11 -9.85
CA GLY A 35 -11.18 -1.40 -10.34
C GLY A 35 -11.56 -2.53 -9.37
N TYR A 36 -10.88 -3.65 -9.50
CA TYR A 36 -11.09 -4.85 -8.69
C TYR A 36 -9.79 -5.28 -8.02
N VAL A 37 -9.88 -5.70 -6.76
CA VAL A 37 -8.71 -6.15 -6.00
C VAL A 37 -8.19 -7.44 -6.61
N SER A 38 -7.04 -7.38 -7.25
CA SER A 38 -6.36 -8.53 -7.85
C SER A 38 -5.54 -9.32 -6.85
N LYS A 39 -4.95 -8.65 -5.85
CA LYS A 39 -4.16 -9.30 -4.80
C LYS A 39 -4.20 -8.47 -3.52
N VAL A 40 -4.29 -9.16 -2.39
CA VAL A 40 -4.11 -8.58 -1.06
C VAL A 40 -2.72 -8.94 -0.53
N VAL A 41 -1.94 -7.94 -0.15
CA VAL A 41 -0.62 -8.11 0.47
C VAL A 41 -0.72 -7.73 1.95
N ASN A 42 -0.28 -8.64 2.81
CA ASN A 42 -0.22 -8.43 4.26
C ASN A 42 0.99 -9.19 4.83
N ASP A 43 2.19 -8.63 4.63
CA ASP A 43 3.43 -9.22 5.13
C ASP A 43 3.72 -8.71 6.54
N LYS A 44 3.43 -9.57 7.52
CA LYS A 44 3.67 -9.26 8.93
C LYS A 44 5.15 -8.98 9.22
N LYS A 45 6.09 -9.69 8.57
CA LYS A 45 7.53 -9.61 8.85
C LYS A 45 8.14 -8.28 8.43
N THR A 46 7.58 -7.66 7.39
CA THR A 46 8.03 -6.37 6.88
C THR A 46 7.12 -5.23 7.31
N GLY A 47 5.89 -5.54 7.74
CA GLY A 47 4.83 -4.58 8.03
C GLY A 47 4.13 -4.06 6.79
N GLU A 48 4.36 -4.64 5.61
CA GLU A 48 3.71 -4.22 4.37
C GLU A 48 2.24 -4.66 4.33
N GLN A 49 1.36 -3.70 4.03
CA GLN A 49 -0.03 -3.95 3.70
C GLN A 49 -0.35 -3.19 2.43
N ALA A 50 -0.87 -3.89 1.41
CA ALA A 50 -1.18 -3.28 0.13
C ALA A 50 -2.29 -4.00 -0.62
N PHE A 51 -2.96 -3.28 -1.51
CA PHE A 51 -3.90 -3.84 -2.48
C PHE A 51 -3.39 -3.56 -3.89
N ILE A 52 -3.32 -4.60 -4.72
CA ILE A 52 -3.11 -4.46 -6.15
C ILE A 52 -4.47 -4.51 -6.81
N ILE A 53 -4.81 -3.49 -7.59
CA ILE A 53 -6.12 -3.28 -8.21
C ILE A 53 -5.94 -3.25 -9.73
N THR A 54 -6.79 -3.98 -10.44
CA THR A 54 -6.83 -4.02 -11.91
C THR A 54 -8.13 -3.40 -12.43
N ASP A 55 -8.13 -2.94 -13.68
CA ASP A 55 -9.28 -2.30 -14.33
C ASP A 55 -10.46 -3.26 -14.60
N GLY A 56 -10.24 -4.57 -14.60
CA GLY A 56 -11.27 -5.61 -14.67
C GLY A 56 -11.18 -6.65 -13.54
N ASP A 57 -12.21 -7.49 -13.45
CA ASP A 57 -12.30 -8.54 -12.43
C ASP A 57 -11.21 -9.61 -12.68
N PRO A 58 -10.27 -9.80 -11.73
CA PRO A 58 -9.16 -10.74 -11.87
C PRO A 58 -9.59 -12.21 -12.04
N LYS A 59 -10.86 -12.55 -11.76
CA LYS A 59 -11.40 -13.90 -11.97
C LYS A 59 -11.66 -14.22 -13.44
N VAL A 60 -11.85 -13.20 -14.28
CA VAL A 60 -12.20 -13.35 -15.70
C VAL A 60 -11.19 -12.69 -16.62
N GLN A 61 -10.60 -11.56 -16.21
CA GLN A 61 -9.62 -10.81 -16.97
C GLN A 61 -8.25 -11.47 -16.85
N LYS A 62 -7.60 -11.75 -17.99
CA LYS A 62 -6.23 -12.25 -18.01
C LYS A 62 -5.25 -11.12 -17.70
N PRO A 63 -4.07 -11.41 -17.10
CA PRO A 63 -3.07 -10.39 -16.83
C PRO A 63 -2.67 -9.53 -18.04
N SER A 64 -2.61 -10.12 -19.24
CA SER A 64 -2.28 -9.43 -20.49
C SER A 64 -3.40 -8.52 -21.03
N GLU A 65 -4.59 -8.57 -20.44
CA GLU A 65 -5.76 -7.76 -20.82
C GLU A 65 -5.97 -6.59 -19.85
N VAL A 66 -5.12 -6.46 -18.83
CA VAL A 66 -5.17 -5.39 -17.84
C VAL A 66 -4.59 -4.13 -18.44
N ASN A 67 -5.33 -3.02 -18.53
CA ASN A 67 -4.77 -1.77 -19.08
C ASN A 67 -4.20 -0.86 -18.00
N ASN A 68 -4.76 -0.93 -16.78
CA ASN A 68 -4.37 -0.08 -15.67
C ASN A 68 -4.20 -0.91 -14.40
N VAL A 69 -3.11 -0.64 -13.67
CA VAL A 69 -2.85 -1.20 -12.35
C VAL A 69 -2.70 -0.07 -11.35
N THR A 70 -3.42 -0.17 -10.25
CA THR A 70 -3.28 0.72 -9.09
C THR A 70 -2.76 -0.09 -7.92
N VAL A 71 -1.72 0.38 -7.24
CA VAL A 71 -1.24 -0.22 -6.00
C VAL A 71 -1.48 0.75 -4.85
N LEU A 72 -2.34 0.34 -3.91
CA LEU A 72 -2.66 1.10 -2.71
C LEU A 72 -1.83 0.56 -1.56
N TYR A 73 -0.92 1.36 -1.01
CA TYR A 73 -0.09 0.97 0.14
C TYR A 73 -0.68 1.54 1.42
N GLN A 74 -0.94 0.71 2.41
CA GLN A 74 -1.44 1.21 3.69
C GLN A 74 -0.37 2.02 4.41
N GLY A 75 -0.68 3.31 4.63
CA GLY A 75 0.12 4.18 5.45
C GLY A 75 0.22 3.73 6.92
N SER A 76 1.15 4.36 7.63
CA SER A 76 1.43 4.03 9.03
C SER A 76 0.24 4.39 9.93
N THR A 77 -0.19 3.47 10.82
CA THR A 77 -1.29 3.75 11.75
C THR A 77 -0.80 4.61 12.93
N SER A 78 -1.46 5.73 13.23
CA SER A 78 -1.04 6.66 14.30
C SER A 78 -0.73 5.96 15.65
N PRO A 79 0.30 6.40 16.40
CA PRO A 79 0.64 5.89 17.74
C PRO A 79 -0.50 5.89 18.76
N GLU A 80 -1.56 6.66 18.52
CA GLU A 80 -2.74 6.71 19.37
C GLU A 80 -3.65 5.47 19.25
N LYS A 81 -3.61 4.75 18.11
CA LYS A 81 -4.44 3.54 17.86
C LYS A 81 -3.75 2.24 18.25
N ILE A 82 -2.54 2.34 18.77
CA ILE A 82 -1.63 1.25 19.08
C ILE A 82 -2.07 0.45 20.34
N GLY A 83 -3.02 0.99 21.11
CA GLY A 83 -3.46 0.46 22.39
C GLY A 83 -4.34 -0.79 22.34
N SER A 84 -4.95 -1.14 21.20
CA SER A 84 -5.98 -2.20 21.13
C SER A 84 -5.60 -3.50 20.40
N GLN A 85 -4.41 -3.61 19.79
CA GLN A 85 -3.95 -4.82 19.05
C GLN A 85 -2.44 -5.09 19.24
N ALA A 86 -2.00 -5.22 20.49
CA ALA A 86 -0.64 -4.87 20.91
C ALA A 86 0.48 -5.92 20.71
N GLY A 87 0.21 -7.20 20.45
CA GLY A 87 1.23 -8.24 20.65
C GLY A 87 2.33 -8.31 19.59
N GLU A 88 1.95 -8.59 18.34
CA GLU A 88 2.90 -8.99 17.30
C GLU A 88 2.91 -8.07 16.09
N VAL A 89 1.73 -7.58 15.66
CA VAL A 89 1.55 -6.68 14.50
C VAL A 89 2.16 -5.29 14.76
N LYS A 90 2.24 -4.89 16.03
CA LYS A 90 2.82 -3.62 16.46
C LYS A 90 4.37 -3.62 16.48
N ARG A 91 5.02 -4.78 16.66
CA ARG A 91 6.49 -4.86 16.75
C ARG A 91 7.16 -4.59 15.41
N ASP A 92 6.70 -5.26 14.34
CA ASP A 92 7.36 -5.16 13.03
C ASP A 92 7.11 -3.79 12.37
N TRP A 93 5.95 -3.18 12.62
CA TRP A 93 5.65 -1.80 12.24
C TRP A 93 6.46 -0.76 13.05
N TRP A 94 6.67 -0.99 14.36
CA TRP A 94 7.46 -0.10 15.22
C TRP A 94 8.92 0.00 14.76
N ASP A 95 9.52 -1.11 14.34
CA ASP A 95 10.90 -1.15 13.87
C ASP A 95 11.12 -0.27 12.63
N ASN A 96 10.17 -0.26 11.69
CA ASN A 96 10.21 0.62 10.52
C ASN A 96 10.21 2.10 10.95
N ASN A 97 9.32 2.50 11.86
CA ASN A 97 9.25 3.88 12.35
C ASN A 97 10.48 4.30 13.14
N LYS A 98 11.01 3.40 13.99
CA LYS A 98 12.24 3.62 14.74
C LYS A 98 13.43 3.83 13.80
N GLN A 99 13.52 3.06 12.71
CA GLN A 99 14.55 3.23 11.70
C GLN A 99 14.41 4.59 10.98
N ILE A 100 13.19 4.99 10.60
CA ILE A 100 12.94 6.29 9.97
C ILE A 100 13.37 7.43 10.91
N LEU A 101 12.96 7.41 12.18
CA LEU A 101 13.35 8.42 13.16
C LEU A 101 14.87 8.50 13.31
N ASN A 102 15.54 7.34 13.46
CA ASN A 102 17.00 7.28 13.55
C ASN A 102 17.69 7.81 12.28
N ASN A 103 17.14 7.53 11.10
CA ASN A 103 17.66 8.05 9.83
C ASN A 103 17.51 9.58 9.76
N ILE A 104 16.38 10.14 10.21
CA ILE A 104 16.15 11.60 10.31
C ILE A 104 17.13 12.23 11.30
N GLU A 105 17.31 11.67 12.49
CA GLU A 105 18.24 12.19 13.47
C GLU A 105 19.69 12.22 12.96
N LYS A 106 20.09 11.15 12.26
CA LYS A 106 21.42 11.06 11.63
C LYS A 106 21.56 12.02 10.46
N SER A 107 20.49 12.29 9.71
CA SER A 107 20.54 13.20 8.56
C SER A 107 20.82 14.64 8.99
N TYR A 108 20.36 15.08 10.17
CA TYR A 108 20.74 16.39 10.71
C TYR A 108 22.25 16.56 10.90
N LYS A 109 22.95 15.46 11.23
CA LYS A 109 24.42 15.44 11.37
C LYS A 109 25.14 15.11 10.06
N LYS A 110 24.45 14.49 9.10
CA LYS A 110 24.99 14.00 7.83
C LYS A 110 23.98 14.21 6.68
N PRO A 111 23.73 15.47 6.26
CA PRO A 111 22.60 15.82 5.39
C PRO A 111 22.67 15.21 3.99
N ASN A 112 23.86 14.79 3.53
CA ASN A 112 24.05 14.19 2.20
C ASN A 112 24.22 12.66 2.23
N THR A 113 23.91 12.02 3.37
CA THR A 113 23.97 10.55 3.46
C THR A 113 22.64 9.93 3.04
N ILE A 114 22.71 8.99 2.10
CA ILE A 114 21.59 8.11 1.79
C ILE A 114 21.56 7.00 2.84
N PHE A 115 20.49 6.94 3.63
CA PHE A 115 20.30 5.90 4.63
C PHE A 115 19.57 4.69 4.03
N ASP A 116 19.85 3.51 4.57
CA ASP A 116 19.17 2.28 4.17
C ASP A 116 17.65 2.40 4.32
N PRO A 117 16.86 1.99 3.31
CA PRO A 117 15.41 1.98 3.40
C PRO A 117 14.95 0.91 4.39
N THR A 118 13.75 1.10 4.92
CA THR A 118 13.15 0.16 5.88
C THR A 118 12.82 -1.17 5.22
N LYS A 119 12.57 -2.20 6.05
CA LYS A 119 12.10 -3.50 5.53
C LYS A 119 10.79 -3.34 4.77
N GLN A 120 9.86 -2.53 5.26
CA GLN A 120 8.61 -2.22 4.58
C GLN A 120 8.86 -1.57 3.21
N MET A 121 9.72 -0.55 3.13
CA MET A 121 10.03 0.11 1.85
C MET A 121 10.62 -0.86 0.81
N LYS A 122 11.53 -1.74 1.25
CA LYS A 122 12.10 -2.79 0.39
C LYS A 122 11.05 -3.81 -0.05
N SER A 123 10.11 -4.14 0.83
CA SER A 123 8.99 -5.07 0.57
C SER A 123 8.01 -4.47 -0.45
N SER A 124 7.55 -3.24 -0.20
CA SER A 124 6.68 -2.49 -1.11
C SER A 124 7.29 -2.31 -2.49
N ALA A 125 8.58 -2.02 -2.59
CA ALA A 125 9.27 -1.96 -3.89
C ALA A 125 9.20 -3.31 -4.65
N LYS A 126 9.36 -4.44 -3.94
CA LYS A 126 9.22 -5.77 -4.56
C LYS A 126 7.78 -6.06 -4.98
N THR A 127 6.80 -5.65 -4.19
CA THR A 127 5.38 -5.76 -4.54
C THR A 127 5.05 -4.95 -5.79
N LEU A 128 5.52 -3.71 -5.88
CA LEU A 128 5.35 -2.87 -7.07
C LEU A 128 5.96 -3.54 -8.30
N ASN A 129 7.23 -3.95 -8.21
CA ASN A 129 7.91 -4.61 -9.33
C ASN A 129 7.17 -5.89 -9.75
N SER A 130 6.73 -6.70 -8.80
CA SER A 130 5.97 -7.93 -9.10
C SER A 130 4.63 -7.64 -9.78
N ALA A 131 3.96 -6.55 -9.41
CA ALA A 131 2.72 -6.13 -10.06
C ALA A 131 2.99 -5.65 -11.50
N MET A 132 4.05 -4.86 -11.69
CA MET A 132 4.47 -4.39 -13.01
C MET A 132 4.91 -5.53 -13.93
N ASP A 133 5.65 -6.52 -13.41
CA ASP A 133 6.08 -7.69 -14.17
C ASP A 133 4.88 -8.55 -14.59
N LYS A 134 3.89 -8.70 -13.70
CA LYS A 134 2.70 -9.53 -13.95
C LYS A 134 1.74 -8.89 -14.95
N TYR A 135 1.54 -7.59 -14.85
CA TYR A 135 0.59 -6.80 -15.65
C TYR A 135 1.34 -5.86 -16.59
N SER A 136 2.40 -6.39 -17.22
CA SER A 136 3.22 -5.62 -18.13
C SER A 136 2.43 -5.28 -19.39
N ASN A 137 2.33 -3.98 -19.67
CA ASN A 137 1.66 -3.40 -20.83
C ASN A 137 2.68 -2.72 -21.74
#